data_AF-A0A1V9G697-F1
#
_entry.id   AF-A0A1V9G697-F1
#
_cell.length_a   1.000
_cell.length_b   1.000
_cell.length_c   1.000
_cell.angle_alpha   90.00
_cell.angle_beta   90.00
_cell.angle_gamma   90.00
#
_symmetry.space_group_name_H-M   'P 1'
#
loop_
_entity.id
_entity.type
_entity.pdbx_description
1 polymer ?
#
loop_
_entity_poly.entity_id
_entity_poly.type
_entity_poly.pdbx_seq_one_letter_code
_entity_poly.pdbx_strand_id
1 'polypeptide(L)'
;MKYIHSLFLFIAALTGSQVSAQCTGGCPAGAIALPTSSATLATGSTYCISTTTNLSGNTYSINGTLVVQAGTVTLGSVTLNKTGVILVKFGAKLVITGILTGNNTAPVSAIDNIIVCNGGLLDITGSFSQGLINIAINDFGIMKVTGAWTSSSTATNVKIGTGSLIELCSSFNMNKNGFFTETGTGTSYLVTHGGMQQSVTNGFLSSLQNASQIRWTSTAPAAFVSHPAALTCNACGSYALAPTGTNGTCGSAANALNNTVLITRPGGTTPPQEIINRTAIYPNPAKNHFYLQLPRGHVYTAISIYNALGQQVHRTTVQAGPPPVRYNLPVQLPPALYFVQLTGSEKSLTLRLATN
;
A
#
# COMPACT_ATOMS: atom_id res chain seq x y z
N MET A 1 -25.41 -45.21 31.98
CA MET A 1 -25.45 -43.82 32.49
C MET A 1 -24.02 -43.35 32.70
N LYS A 2 -23.69 -42.11 32.27
CA LYS A 2 -22.52 -41.29 32.66
C LYS A 2 -21.15 -41.80 32.12
N TYR A 3 -20.29 -41.09 31.38
CA TYR A 3 -20.16 -39.70 30.91
C TYR A 3 -19.33 -39.72 29.61
N ILE A 4 -19.78 -39.02 28.55
CA ILE A 4 -18.94 -38.60 27.42
C ILE A 4 -18.52 -37.17 27.73
N HIS A 5 -17.26 -36.97 28.14
CA HIS A 5 -16.67 -35.64 28.29
C HIS A 5 -15.83 -35.31 27.05
N SER A 6 -16.38 -34.40 26.24
CA SER A 6 -15.67 -33.21 25.79
C SER A 6 -14.45 -33.38 24.89
N LEU A 7 -14.67 -33.83 23.65
CA LEU A 7 -13.79 -33.56 22.52
C LEU A 7 -14.21 -32.23 21.86
N PHE A 8 -13.89 -31.10 22.50
CA PHE A 8 -13.95 -29.76 21.90
C PHE A 8 -12.60 -29.09 22.11
N LEU A 9 -11.58 -29.60 21.43
CA LEU A 9 -10.30 -28.91 21.30
C LEU A 9 -10.33 -28.03 20.04
N PHE A 10 -10.46 -26.73 20.28
CA PHE A 10 -9.70 -25.66 19.63
C PHE A 10 -9.34 -25.87 18.13
N ILE A 11 -10.29 -25.54 17.25
CA ILE A 11 -9.98 -25.02 15.90
C ILE A 11 -10.19 -23.51 15.95
N ALA A 12 -9.33 -22.81 16.70
CA ALA A 12 -9.32 -21.36 16.82
C ALA A 12 -7.88 -20.85 16.89
N ALA A 13 -7.05 -21.23 15.92
CA ALA A 13 -5.67 -20.75 15.81
C ALA A 13 -5.10 -20.92 14.39
N LEU A 14 -5.79 -20.42 13.35
CA LEU A 14 -5.23 -20.39 11.98
C LEU A 14 -5.56 -19.11 11.19
N THR A 15 -6.16 -18.10 11.82
CA THR A 15 -6.53 -16.83 11.15
C THR A 15 -5.40 -15.79 11.14
N GLY A 16 -4.28 -16.05 11.83
CA GLY A 16 -3.15 -15.10 11.95
C GLY A 16 -2.08 -15.17 10.84
N SER A 17 -2.14 -16.15 9.93
CA SER A 17 -1.05 -16.43 8.97
C SER A 17 -1.41 -16.23 7.49
N GLN A 18 -2.62 -15.75 7.17
CA GLN A 18 -3.10 -15.69 5.78
C GLN A 18 -2.60 -14.47 4.99
N VAL A 19 -2.32 -13.33 5.65
CA VAL A 19 -2.00 -12.08 4.94
C VAL A 19 -0.62 -12.11 4.28
N SER A 20 0.38 -12.76 4.91
CA SER A 20 1.74 -12.89 4.34
C SER A 20 1.81 -13.89 3.18
N ALA A 21 1.00 -14.95 3.21
CA ALA A 21 0.92 -15.94 2.12
C ALA A 21 0.25 -15.36 0.86
N GLN A 22 -0.74 -14.48 1.03
CA GLN A 22 -1.46 -13.85 -0.08
C GLN A 22 -0.60 -12.83 -0.85
N CYS A 23 0.41 -12.24 -0.22
CA CYS A 23 1.26 -11.22 -0.85
C CYS A 23 2.61 -11.73 -1.37
N THR A 24 2.88 -13.03 -1.25
CA THR A 24 4.07 -13.67 -1.81
C THR A 24 3.70 -14.53 -3.02
N GLY A 25 4.66 -14.78 -3.92
CA GLY A 25 4.46 -15.64 -5.09
C GLY A 25 3.78 -15.00 -6.30
N GLY A 26 3.85 -15.71 -7.43
CA GLY A 26 3.28 -15.36 -8.73
C GLY A 26 1.77 -15.61 -8.84
N CYS A 27 1.25 -15.61 -10.07
CA CYS A 27 -0.04 -16.23 -10.35
C CYS A 27 -0.02 -17.68 -9.84
N PRO A 28 -1.01 -18.12 -9.06
CA PRO A 28 -1.04 -19.49 -8.57
C PRO A 28 -1.21 -20.48 -9.74
N ALA A 29 -0.65 -21.68 -9.59
CA ALA A 29 -0.84 -22.75 -10.56
C ALA A 29 -2.34 -23.04 -10.73
N GLY A 30 -2.79 -23.17 -11.99
CA GLY A 30 -4.21 -23.35 -12.31
C GLY A 30 -5.04 -22.07 -12.33
N ALA A 31 -4.42 -20.89 -12.18
CA ALA A 31 -5.13 -19.63 -12.37
C ALA A 31 -5.62 -19.47 -13.82
N ILE A 32 -6.85 -18.98 -13.95
CA ILE A 32 -7.51 -18.71 -15.22
C ILE A 32 -7.09 -17.32 -15.72
N ALA A 33 -6.95 -17.12 -17.02
CA ALA A 33 -6.74 -15.78 -17.57
C ALA A 33 -7.97 -14.90 -17.31
N LEU A 34 -7.77 -13.63 -16.94
CA LEU A 34 -8.88 -12.69 -16.81
C LEU A 34 -9.63 -12.54 -18.16
N PRO A 35 -10.97 -12.66 -18.20
CA PRO A 35 -11.74 -12.43 -19.42
C PRO A 35 -11.54 -11.01 -19.97
N THR A 36 -11.36 -10.90 -21.28
CA THR A 36 -11.15 -9.61 -21.98
C THR A 36 -12.45 -8.85 -22.26
N SER A 37 -13.59 -9.39 -21.83
CA SER A 37 -14.92 -8.77 -21.87
C SER A 37 -15.54 -8.77 -20.46
N SER A 38 -16.63 -8.03 -20.29
CA SER A 38 -17.40 -8.00 -19.04
C SER A 38 -17.79 -9.41 -18.58
N ALA A 39 -17.50 -9.74 -17.32
CA ALA A 39 -17.66 -11.10 -16.81
C ALA A 39 -17.85 -11.16 -15.29
N THR A 40 -18.42 -12.26 -14.84
CA THR A 40 -18.42 -12.65 -13.43
C THR A 40 -17.28 -13.64 -13.17
N LEU A 41 -16.37 -13.29 -12.27
CA LEU A 41 -15.31 -14.18 -11.82
C LEU A 41 -15.88 -15.11 -10.76
N ALA A 42 -16.03 -16.39 -11.10
CA ALA A 42 -16.77 -17.36 -10.29
C ALA A 42 -16.14 -17.61 -8.91
N THR A 43 -16.98 -17.86 -7.91
CA THR A 43 -16.55 -18.25 -6.55
C THR A 43 -15.66 -19.48 -6.59
N GLY A 44 -14.60 -19.49 -5.78
CA GLY A 44 -13.62 -20.58 -5.72
C GLY A 44 -12.62 -20.62 -6.89
N SER A 45 -12.82 -19.82 -7.93
CA SER A 45 -11.88 -19.68 -9.05
C SER A 45 -10.89 -18.55 -8.79
N THR A 46 -9.64 -18.73 -9.24
CA THR A 46 -8.62 -17.67 -9.25
C THR A 46 -8.34 -17.25 -10.68
N TYR A 47 -8.49 -15.97 -10.95
CA TYR A 47 -8.12 -15.33 -12.19
C TYR A 47 -6.82 -14.56 -11.97
N CYS A 48 -5.94 -14.58 -12.96
CA CYS A 48 -4.68 -13.85 -12.88
C CYS A 48 -4.41 -13.05 -14.15
N ILE A 49 -3.74 -11.92 -13.95
CA ILE A 49 -3.24 -11.05 -15.00
C ILE A 49 -1.82 -10.63 -14.64
N SER A 50 -0.88 -10.90 -15.53
CA SER A 50 0.56 -10.69 -15.32
C SER A 50 1.17 -9.66 -16.28
N THR A 51 0.35 -9.01 -17.08
CA THR A 51 0.77 -8.01 -18.07
C THR A 51 -0.12 -6.78 -18.02
N THR A 52 0.42 -5.66 -18.52
CA THR A 52 -0.35 -4.43 -18.70
C THR A 52 -1.52 -4.67 -19.65
N THR A 53 -2.74 -4.39 -19.20
CA THR A 53 -3.98 -4.62 -19.96
C THR A 53 -4.98 -3.51 -19.68
N ASN A 54 -5.65 -3.02 -20.71
CA ASN A 54 -6.70 -2.01 -20.58
C ASN A 54 -8.06 -2.60 -20.93
N LEU A 55 -8.92 -2.73 -19.91
CA LEU A 55 -10.29 -3.24 -19.94
C LEU A 55 -11.25 -2.20 -19.33
N SER A 56 -10.93 -0.91 -19.49
CA SER A 56 -11.69 0.23 -18.94
C SER A 56 -13.15 0.29 -19.40
N GLY A 57 -13.49 -0.31 -20.56
CA GLY A 57 -14.86 -0.40 -21.07
C GLY A 57 -15.68 -1.56 -20.48
N ASN A 58 -15.06 -2.44 -19.68
CA ASN A 58 -15.70 -3.66 -19.18
C ASN A 58 -16.15 -3.53 -17.73
N THR A 59 -17.20 -4.26 -17.38
CA THR A 59 -17.69 -4.40 -16.00
C THR A 59 -17.41 -5.81 -15.48
N TYR A 60 -16.83 -5.91 -14.29
CA TYR A 60 -16.52 -7.19 -13.66
C TYR A 60 -17.25 -7.37 -12.34
N SER A 61 -17.88 -8.53 -12.14
CA SER A 61 -18.34 -8.98 -10.82
C SER A 61 -17.34 -9.98 -10.26
N ILE A 62 -16.69 -9.65 -9.15
CA ILE A 62 -15.65 -10.49 -8.54
C ILE A 62 -16.30 -11.30 -7.42
N ASN A 63 -16.48 -12.60 -7.63
CA ASN A 63 -17.01 -13.53 -6.62
C ASN A 63 -15.92 -14.50 -6.12
N GLY A 64 -14.95 -14.81 -6.99
CA GLY A 64 -13.71 -15.52 -6.66
C GLY A 64 -12.55 -14.56 -6.39
N THR A 65 -11.35 -14.96 -6.81
CA THR A 65 -10.11 -14.19 -6.60
C THR A 65 -9.60 -13.62 -7.93
N LEU A 66 -9.28 -12.33 -7.97
CA LEU A 66 -8.51 -11.69 -9.04
C LEU A 66 -7.12 -11.33 -8.52
N VAL A 67 -6.08 -11.85 -9.16
CA VAL A 67 -4.68 -11.52 -8.87
C VAL A 67 -4.13 -10.62 -9.98
N VAL A 68 -3.85 -9.37 -9.62
CA VAL A 68 -3.11 -8.42 -10.46
C VAL A 68 -1.64 -8.57 -10.13
N GLN A 69 -0.94 -9.40 -10.90
CA GLN A 69 0.41 -9.86 -10.60
C GLN A 69 1.49 -8.85 -10.98
N ALA A 70 1.35 -8.20 -12.14
CA ALA A 70 2.34 -7.25 -12.66
C ALA A 70 1.71 -6.32 -13.71
N GLY A 71 2.45 -5.25 -14.06
CA GLY A 71 2.01 -4.27 -15.04
C GLY A 71 0.92 -3.35 -14.53
N THR A 72 0.35 -2.55 -15.44
CA THR A 72 -0.82 -1.71 -15.16
C THR A 72 -2.07 -2.34 -15.75
N VAL A 73 -3.01 -2.73 -14.90
CA VAL A 73 -4.29 -3.30 -15.28
C VAL A 73 -5.37 -2.26 -15.05
N THR A 74 -6.10 -1.90 -16.10
CA THR A 74 -7.20 -0.93 -16.01
C THR A 74 -8.52 -1.68 -16.20
N LEU A 75 -9.44 -1.55 -15.25
CA LEU A 75 -10.78 -2.11 -15.31
C LEU A 75 -11.80 -0.95 -15.32
N GLY A 76 -12.97 -1.18 -15.94
CA GLY A 76 -14.10 -0.27 -15.83
C GLY A 76 -14.76 -0.35 -14.46
N SER A 77 -16.04 -0.72 -14.41
CA SER A 77 -16.76 -0.89 -13.13
C SER A 77 -16.46 -2.24 -12.50
N VAL A 78 -16.36 -2.28 -11.18
CA VAL A 78 -16.07 -3.48 -10.40
C VAL A 78 -17.09 -3.64 -9.29
N THR A 79 -17.75 -4.79 -9.25
CA THR A 79 -18.63 -5.20 -8.14
C THR A 79 -17.93 -6.29 -7.34
N LEU A 80 -17.67 -6.04 -6.07
CA LEU A 80 -17.08 -7.01 -5.13
C LEU A 80 -18.20 -7.72 -4.36
N ASN A 81 -18.34 -9.02 -4.60
CA ASN A 81 -19.23 -9.85 -3.79
C ASN A 81 -18.58 -10.24 -2.46
N LYS A 82 -19.36 -10.80 -1.52
CA LYS A 82 -18.90 -11.10 -0.15
C LYS A 82 -17.59 -11.89 -0.08
N THR A 83 -17.43 -12.87 -0.98
CA THR A 83 -16.25 -13.73 -1.10
C THR A 83 -15.24 -13.24 -2.14
N GLY A 84 -15.58 -12.18 -2.86
CA GLY A 84 -14.75 -11.61 -3.91
C GLY A 84 -13.49 -10.99 -3.33
N VAL A 85 -12.35 -11.33 -3.91
CA VAL A 85 -11.04 -10.81 -3.51
C VAL A 85 -10.29 -10.29 -4.72
N ILE A 86 -9.70 -9.11 -4.60
CA ILE A 86 -8.71 -8.56 -5.51
C ILE A 86 -7.37 -8.47 -4.76
N LEU A 87 -6.35 -9.15 -5.25
CA LEU A 87 -4.96 -9.02 -4.81
C LEU A 87 -4.21 -8.17 -5.82
N VAL A 88 -3.78 -6.97 -5.40
CA VAL A 88 -2.82 -6.16 -6.16
C VAL A 88 -1.44 -6.47 -5.64
N LYS A 89 -0.69 -7.24 -6.40
CA LYS A 89 0.65 -7.69 -6.02
C LYS A 89 1.65 -6.55 -6.06
N PHE A 90 2.79 -6.82 -5.46
CA PHE A 90 3.93 -5.94 -5.48
C PHE A 90 4.24 -5.44 -6.90
N GLY A 91 4.45 -4.13 -7.06
CA GLY A 91 4.86 -3.51 -8.33
C GLY A 91 3.78 -3.51 -9.42
N ALA A 92 2.64 -4.16 -9.16
CA ALA A 92 1.49 -4.12 -10.02
C ALA A 92 0.63 -2.89 -9.69
N LYS A 93 -0.02 -2.35 -10.71
CA LYS A 93 -0.94 -1.24 -10.60
C LYS A 93 -2.31 -1.69 -11.08
N LEU A 94 -3.32 -1.58 -10.23
CA LEU A 94 -4.72 -1.71 -10.61
C LEU A 94 -5.34 -0.32 -10.70
N VAL A 95 -5.91 0.01 -11.85
CA VAL A 95 -6.73 1.21 -12.09
C VAL A 95 -8.18 0.79 -12.23
N ILE A 96 -9.08 1.42 -11.47
CA ILE A 96 -10.53 1.25 -11.62
C ILE A 96 -11.09 2.59 -12.10
N THR A 97 -11.57 2.62 -13.34
CA THR A 97 -12.09 3.85 -13.98
C THR A 97 -13.59 4.03 -13.81
N GLY A 98 -14.31 2.93 -13.60
CA GLY A 98 -15.74 2.95 -13.31
C GLY A 98 -16.05 2.97 -11.82
N ILE A 99 -17.23 2.51 -11.46
CA ILE A 99 -17.69 2.47 -10.07
C ILE A 99 -17.14 1.22 -9.39
N LEU A 100 -16.52 1.38 -8.21
CA LEU A 100 -16.23 0.28 -7.31
C LEU A 100 -17.39 0.13 -6.31
N THR A 101 -18.10 -0.99 -6.38
CA THR A 101 -19.28 -1.28 -5.56
C THR A 101 -19.03 -2.51 -4.69
N GLY A 102 -19.40 -2.43 -3.41
CA GLY A 102 -19.35 -3.58 -2.50
C GLY A 102 -20.67 -4.32 -2.38
N ASN A 103 -20.65 -5.50 -1.79
CA ASN A 103 -21.89 -6.21 -1.47
C ASN A 103 -22.62 -5.51 -0.31
N ASN A 104 -23.89 -5.17 -0.47
CA ASN A 104 -24.67 -4.42 0.52
C ASN A 104 -25.51 -5.30 1.48
N THR A 105 -25.44 -6.63 1.36
CA THR A 105 -26.26 -7.54 2.17
C THR A 105 -25.55 -7.97 3.45
N ALA A 106 -26.26 -7.99 4.58
CA ALA A 106 -25.75 -8.55 5.83
C ALA A 106 -25.57 -10.09 5.71
N PRO A 107 -24.65 -10.72 6.46
CA PRO A 107 -23.62 -10.11 7.31
C PRO A 107 -22.48 -9.45 6.49
N VAL A 108 -21.75 -8.54 7.13
CA VAL A 108 -20.53 -7.91 6.58
C VAL A 108 -19.53 -8.98 6.18
N SER A 109 -18.80 -8.75 5.07
CA SER A 109 -17.70 -9.64 4.70
C SER A 109 -16.70 -9.73 5.86
N ALA A 110 -16.27 -10.96 6.17
CA ALA A 110 -15.25 -11.22 7.19
C ALA A 110 -13.83 -11.19 6.63
N ILE A 111 -13.69 -11.04 5.31
CA ILE A 111 -12.39 -11.06 4.60
C ILE A 111 -12.07 -9.67 4.05
N ASP A 112 -10.79 -9.42 3.80
CA ASP A 112 -10.36 -8.24 3.04
C ASP A 112 -10.65 -8.49 1.55
N ASN A 113 -11.56 -7.70 0.97
CA ASN A 113 -11.98 -7.84 -0.43
C ASN A 113 -10.96 -7.23 -1.40
N ILE A 114 -10.24 -6.20 -0.98
CA ILE A 114 -9.13 -5.65 -1.75
C ILE A 114 -7.88 -5.68 -0.89
N ILE A 115 -6.83 -6.32 -1.38
CA ILE A 115 -5.56 -6.45 -0.70
C ILE A 115 -4.50 -5.85 -1.61
N VAL A 116 -3.99 -4.69 -1.24
CA VAL A 116 -2.83 -4.07 -1.88
C VAL A 116 -1.60 -4.55 -1.13
N CYS A 117 -0.87 -5.46 -1.76
CA CYS A 117 0.36 -6.00 -1.20
C CYS A 117 1.46 -4.95 -1.17
N ASN A 118 2.57 -5.29 -0.52
CA ASN A 118 3.67 -4.36 -0.33
C ASN A 118 4.11 -3.77 -1.68
N GLY A 119 4.20 -2.45 -1.78
CA GLY A 119 4.58 -1.76 -3.03
C GLY A 119 3.62 -1.92 -4.21
N GLY A 120 2.44 -2.52 -4.05
CA GLY A 120 1.36 -2.49 -5.03
C GLY A 120 0.65 -1.13 -5.02
N LEU A 121 -0.04 -0.83 -6.12
CA LEU A 121 -0.79 0.43 -6.27
C LEU A 121 -2.23 0.19 -6.71
N LEU A 122 -3.17 0.70 -5.94
CA LEU A 122 -4.58 0.82 -6.30
C LEU A 122 -4.92 2.27 -6.66
N ASP A 123 -5.43 2.50 -7.86
CA ASP A 123 -5.80 3.81 -8.41
C ASP A 123 -7.29 3.81 -8.79
N ILE A 124 -8.13 4.32 -7.91
CA ILE A 124 -9.57 4.41 -8.16
C ILE A 124 -9.85 5.80 -8.71
N THR A 125 -10.09 5.90 -10.02
CA THR A 125 -10.39 7.17 -10.68
C THR A 125 -11.89 7.45 -10.77
N GLY A 126 -12.71 6.39 -10.86
CA GLY A 126 -14.15 6.50 -10.71
C GLY A 126 -14.58 6.61 -9.24
N SER A 127 -15.88 6.45 -8.97
CA SER A 127 -16.44 6.60 -7.62
C SER A 127 -16.42 5.31 -6.80
N PHE A 128 -16.26 5.46 -5.50
CA PHE A 128 -16.54 4.42 -4.53
C PHE A 128 -18.03 4.47 -4.15
N SER A 129 -18.79 3.44 -4.51
CA SER A 129 -20.24 3.37 -4.26
C SER A 129 -20.58 2.37 -3.14
N GLN A 130 -21.80 2.50 -2.64
CA GLN A 130 -22.36 1.82 -1.47
C GLN A 130 -22.05 0.32 -1.43
N GLY A 131 -21.75 -0.19 -0.23
CA GLY A 131 -21.51 -1.61 -0.01
C GLY A 131 -20.46 -1.88 1.06
N LEU A 132 -20.44 -3.12 1.53
CA LEU A 132 -19.49 -3.65 2.51
C LEU A 132 -18.24 -4.07 1.76
N ILE A 133 -17.18 -3.27 1.85
CA ILE A 133 -15.86 -3.57 1.28
C ILE A 133 -14.83 -3.46 2.39
N ASN A 134 -14.05 -4.50 2.58
CA ASN A 134 -12.86 -4.43 3.43
C ASN A 134 -11.64 -4.25 2.54
N ILE A 135 -10.79 -3.29 2.88
CA ILE A 135 -9.59 -2.95 2.12
C ILE A 135 -8.39 -3.12 3.05
N ALA A 136 -7.37 -3.83 2.61
CA ALA A 136 -6.09 -3.92 3.28
C ALA A 136 -5.00 -3.31 2.41
N ILE A 137 -4.45 -2.18 2.85
CA ILE A 137 -3.23 -1.60 2.28
C ILE A 137 -2.07 -2.05 3.15
N ASN A 138 -1.37 -3.10 2.72
CA ASN A 138 -0.24 -3.65 3.46
C ASN A 138 0.96 -2.69 3.41
N ASP A 139 2.03 -3.05 4.12
CA ASP A 139 3.21 -2.20 4.28
C ASP A 139 3.72 -1.67 2.94
N PHE A 140 3.92 -0.36 2.82
CA PHE A 140 4.35 0.32 1.60
C PHE A 140 3.37 0.24 0.40
N GLY A 141 2.17 -0.29 0.59
CA GLY A 141 1.09 -0.24 -0.39
C GLY A 141 0.58 1.18 -0.59
N ILE A 142 0.05 1.45 -1.79
CA ILE A 142 -0.44 2.77 -2.18
C ILE A 142 -1.89 2.64 -2.63
N MET A 143 -2.76 3.47 -2.07
CA MET A 143 -4.10 3.68 -2.58
C MET A 143 -4.29 5.15 -2.92
N LYS A 144 -4.73 5.43 -4.15
CA LYS A 144 -5.15 6.75 -4.59
C LYS A 144 -6.62 6.68 -5.00
N VAL A 145 -7.43 7.62 -4.53
CA VAL A 145 -8.84 7.74 -4.88
C VAL A 145 -9.08 9.14 -5.43
N THR A 146 -9.37 9.23 -6.73
CA THR A 146 -9.64 10.50 -7.42
C THR A 146 -11.12 10.82 -7.48
N GLY A 147 -11.95 9.84 -7.78
CA GLY A 147 -13.40 10.03 -7.81
C GLY A 147 -14.02 10.10 -6.41
N ALA A 148 -15.33 10.31 -6.36
CA ALA A 148 -16.02 10.52 -5.10
C ALA A 148 -15.98 9.27 -4.19
N TRP A 149 -15.60 9.46 -2.92
CA TRP A 149 -15.80 8.46 -1.88
C TRP A 149 -17.13 8.73 -1.15
N THR A 150 -18.23 8.13 -1.63
CA THR A 150 -19.54 8.29 -1.00
C THR A 150 -19.79 7.17 0.02
N SER A 151 -19.20 7.25 1.21
CA SER A 151 -19.38 6.28 2.29
C SER A 151 -20.68 6.50 3.08
N SER A 152 -21.84 6.40 2.42
CA SER A 152 -23.12 6.42 3.13
C SER A 152 -23.44 5.09 3.85
N SER A 153 -22.62 4.05 3.69
CA SER A 153 -22.77 2.78 4.41
C SER A 153 -21.67 2.59 5.47
N THR A 154 -22.10 2.39 6.70
CA THR A 154 -21.36 2.26 7.97
C THR A 154 -20.37 1.10 8.08
N ALA A 155 -19.91 0.49 6.99
CA ALA A 155 -19.20 -0.79 7.07
C ALA A 155 -18.16 -1.07 5.96
N THR A 156 -17.47 -0.03 5.51
CA THR A 156 -16.13 -0.18 4.94
C THR A 156 -15.11 -0.25 6.07
N ASN A 157 -14.23 -1.24 6.07
CA ASN A 157 -13.06 -1.29 6.97
C ASN A 157 -11.79 -1.10 6.14
N VAL A 158 -10.90 -0.22 6.57
CA VAL A 158 -9.62 0.01 5.90
C VAL A 158 -8.48 -0.29 6.85
N LYS A 159 -7.66 -1.28 6.51
CA LYS A 159 -6.39 -1.56 7.18
C LYS A 159 -5.26 -0.82 6.48
N ILE A 160 -4.33 -0.28 7.27
CA ILE A 160 -3.20 0.51 6.78
C ILE A 160 -1.90 0.06 7.45
N GLY A 161 -0.93 -0.38 6.63
CA GLY A 161 0.36 -0.89 7.06
C GLY A 161 1.43 0.18 7.21
N THR A 162 2.61 -0.22 7.71
CA THR A 162 3.76 0.68 7.87
C THR A 162 4.24 1.19 6.52
N GLY A 163 4.52 2.49 6.42
CA GLY A 163 5.03 3.15 5.22
C GLY A 163 4.03 3.18 4.05
N SER A 164 2.80 2.74 4.26
CA SER A 164 1.74 2.81 3.26
C SER A 164 1.14 4.21 3.16
N LEU A 165 0.46 4.48 2.06
CA LEU A 165 -0.15 5.76 1.76
C LEU A 165 -1.56 5.58 1.22
N ILE A 166 -2.47 6.40 1.74
CA ILE A 166 -3.78 6.65 1.18
C ILE A 166 -3.86 8.11 0.79
N GLU A 167 -4.08 8.40 -0.49
CA GLU A 167 -4.32 9.74 -1.00
C GLU A 167 -5.75 9.85 -1.54
N LEU A 168 -6.52 10.77 -0.96
CA LEU A 168 -7.90 11.04 -1.32
C LEU A 168 -7.99 12.40 -1.97
N CYS A 169 -8.45 12.45 -3.22
CA CYS A 169 -8.57 13.71 -3.95
C CYS A 169 -9.93 14.40 -3.78
N SER A 170 -10.88 13.71 -3.16
CA SER A 170 -12.19 14.25 -2.79
C SER A 170 -12.26 14.50 -1.29
N SER A 171 -13.39 15.09 -0.85
CA SER A 171 -13.73 15.13 0.56
C SER A 171 -13.82 13.72 1.14
N PHE A 172 -13.47 13.59 2.42
CA PHE A 172 -13.51 12.35 3.16
C PHE A 172 -14.47 12.48 4.34
N ASN A 173 -15.45 11.58 4.42
CA ASN A 173 -16.36 11.51 5.55
C ASN A 173 -16.02 10.32 6.45
N MET A 174 -15.55 10.63 7.66
CA MET A 174 -15.33 9.65 8.71
C MET A 174 -16.66 9.31 9.38
N ASN A 175 -17.24 8.17 8.98
CA ASN A 175 -18.54 7.69 9.41
C ASN A 175 -18.47 6.61 10.53
N LYS A 176 -17.27 6.30 11.03
CA LYS A 176 -17.02 5.30 12.08
C LYS A 176 -15.86 5.75 12.98
N ASN A 177 -15.98 5.49 14.28
CA ASN A 177 -14.84 5.62 15.22
C ASN A 177 -13.78 4.54 14.91
N GLY A 178 -12.54 4.96 14.70
CA GLY A 178 -11.47 4.09 14.24
C GLY A 178 -11.73 3.57 12.84
N PHE A 179 -11.91 4.49 11.88
CA PHE A 179 -12.12 4.16 10.47
C PHE A 179 -10.96 3.33 9.91
N PHE A 180 -9.73 3.71 10.26
CA PHE A 180 -8.53 2.98 9.90
C PHE A 180 -8.13 2.01 11.01
N THR A 181 -7.73 0.80 10.61
CA THR A 181 -7.05 -0.17 11.48
C THR A 181 -5.57 -0.23 11.10
N GLU A 182 -4.70 0.33 11.93
CA GLU A 182 -3.27 0.23 11.72
C GLU A 182 -2.78 -1.20 11.98
N THR A 183 -2.03 -1.78 11.05
CA THR A 183 -1.53 -3.16 11.16
C THR A 183 -0.05 -3.24 11.55
N GLY A 184 0.62 -2.09 11.69
CA GLY A 184 2.03 -2.00 12.05
C GLY A 184 2.30 -0.89 13.05
N THR A 185 3.54 -0.82 13.53
CA THR A 185 3.98 0.16 14.54
C THR A 185 4.71 1.37 13.95
N GLY A 186 4.99 1.36 12.64
CA GLY A 186 5.65 2.47 11.96
C GLY A 186 4.68 3.49 11.36
N THR A 187 5.23 4.60 10.89
CA THR A 187 4.46 5.68 10.26
C THR A 187 3.74 5.23 9.00
N SER A 188 2.47 5.57 8.86
CA SER A 188 1.69 5.51 7.62
C SER A 188 1.18 6.90 7.26
N TYR A 189 0.67 7.10 6.05
CA TYR A 189 0.32 8.43 5.55
C TYR A 189 -1.12 8.49 5.04
N LEU A 190 -1.83 9.55 5.44
CA LEU A 190 -3.11 9.96 4.89
C LEU A 190 -2.99 11.37 4.33
N VAL A 191 -3.24 11.53 3.04
CA VAL A 191 -3.24 12.83 2.36
C VAL A 191 -4.63 13.08 1.80
N THR A 192 -5.28 14.16 2.21
CA THR A 192 -6.62 14.53 1.74
C THR A 192 -6.60 15.86 1.01
N HIS A 193 -7.05 15.90 -0.24
CA HIS A 193 -7.16 17.14 -1.02
C HIS A 193 -8.54 17.79 -0.96
N GLY A 194 -9.53 17.09 -0.40
CA GLY A 194 -10.84 17.65 -0.06
C GLY A 194 -11.01 17.87 1.44
N GLY A 195 -12.14 18.45 1.83
CA GLY A 195 -12.46 18.65 3.23
C GLY A 195 -12.68 17.32 3.95
N MET A 196 -12.22 17.23 5.21
CA MET A 196 -12.58 16.09 6.06
C MET A 196 -13.76 16.45 6.95
N GLN A 197 -14.74 15.57 7.02
CA GLN A 197 -15.91 15.71 7.89
C GLN A 197 -16.00 14.50 8.82
N GLN A 198 -16.29 14.76 10.09
CA GLN A 198 -16.61 13.73 11.06
C GLN A 198 -18.14 13.63 11.19
N SER A 199 -18.70 12.44 10.91
CA SER A 199 -20.11 12.14 11.18
C SER A 199 -20.32 11.41 12.52
N VAL A 200 -19.24 11.06 13.22
CA VAL A 200 -19.27 10.36 14.52
C VAL A 200 -18.79 11.29 15.61
N THR A 201 -19.64 11.67 16.55
CA THR A 201 -19.27 12.53 17.69
C THR A 201 -18.04 11.99 18.42
N ASN A 202 -16.95 12.77 18.44
CA ASN A 202 -15.68 12.43 19.11
C ASN A 202 -14.98 11.16 18.60
N GLY A 203 -15.25 10.72 17.36
CA GLY A 203 -14.57 9.56 16.76
C GLY A 203 -13.08 9.83 16.45
N PHE A 204 -12.24 8.82 16.63
CA PHE A 204 -10.85 8.82 16.21
C PHE A 204 -10.68 8.36 14.77
N LEU A 205 -9.67 8.90 14.07
CA LEU A 205 -9.29 8.46 12.73
C LEU A 205 -8.92 6.96 12.71
N SER A 206 -8.13 6.54 13.70
CA SER A 206 -7.61 5.19 13.85
C SER A 206 -8.20 4.49 15.07
N SER A 207 -8.35 3.17 14.96
CA SER A 207 -8.74 2.30 16.09
C SER A 207 -7.72 2.33 17.25
N LEU A 208 -6.47 2.72 16.98
CA LEU A 208 -5.43 2.94 18.00
C LEU A 208 -5.57 4.29 18.73
N GLN A 209 -6.48 5.16 18.30
CA GLN A 209 -6.76 6.45 18.94
C GLN A 209 -5.48 7.27 19.15
N ASN A 210 -5.16 7.62 20.39
CA ASN A 210 -3.96 8.40 20.76
C ASN A 210 -2.63 7.69 20.47
N ALA A 211 -2.64 6.37 20.26
CA ALA A 211 -1.44 5.61 19.89
C ALA A 211 -1.20 5.57 18.37
N SER A 212 -2.09 6.17 17.58
CA SER A 212 -2.00 6.17 16.12
C SER A 212 -0.67 6.76 15.61
N GLN A 213 -0.12 6.12 14.58
CA GLN A 213 1.08 6.55 13.84
C GLN A 213 0.75 7.07 12.44
N ILE A 214 -0.53 7.24 12.11
CA ILE A 214 -0.96 7.86 10.85
C ILE A 214 -0.52 9.32 10.87
N ARG A 215 0.32 9.71 9.91
CA ARG A 215 0.60 11.10 9.63
C ARG A 215 -0.42 11.61 8.63
N TRP A 216 -1.22 12.56 9.08
CA TRP A 216 -2.31 13.09 8.31
C TRP A 216 -2.08 14.56 7.93
N THR A 217 -2.34 14.88 6.66
CA THR A 217 -2.35 16.24 6.12
C THR A 217 -3.57 16.46 5.24
N SER A 218 -4.06 17.70 5.20
CA SER A 218 -5.17 18.12 4.36
C SER A 218 -4.89 19.42 3.63
N THR A 219 -5.35 19.55 2.39
CA THR A 219 -5.26 20.81 1.62
C THR A 219 -6.46 21.72 1.84
N ALA A 220 -7.57 21.17 2.32
CA ALA A 220 -8.80 21.87 2.66
C ALA A 220 -9.09 21.79 4.17
N PRO A 221 -9.95 22.66 4.72
CA PRO A 221 -10.29 22.65 6.13
C PRO A 221 -10.85 21.28 6.56
N ALA A 222 -10.41 20.83 7.73
CA ALA A 222 -10.90 19.60 8.34
C ALA A 222 -11.78 19.93 9.55
N ALA A 223 -12.99 19.37 9.58
CA ALA A 223 -13.92 19.48 10.68
C ALA A 223 -13.73 18.30 11.64
N PHE A 224 -13.20 18.59 12.84
CA PHE A 224 -13.22 17.76 14.04
C PHE A 224 -12.88 16.27 13.87
N VAL A 225 -11.72 15.90 13.33
CA VAL A 225 -11.27 14.49 13.38
C VAL A 225 -10.31 14.30 14.55
N SER A 226 -10.67 13.46 15.53
CA SER A 226 -9.80 13.20 16.68
C SER A 226 -8.57 12.40 16.24
N HIS A 227 -7.39 12.97 16.50
CA HIS A 227 -6.09 12.39 16.17
C HIS A 227 -5.00 13.03 17.04
N PRO A 228 -3.91 12.32 17.38
CA PRO A 228 -2.69 12.91 17.91
C PRO A 228 -2.30 14.22 17.20
N ALA A 229 -2.24 15.32 17.96
CA ALA A 229 -1.96 16.66 17.44
C ALA A 229 -0.59 16.74 16.73
N ALA A 230 0.42 16.02 17.24
CA ALA A 230 1.76 15.98 16.65
C ALA A 230 1.81 15.31 15.26
N LEU A 231 0.78 14.54 14.90
CA LEU A 231 0.67 13.82 13.62
C LEU A 231 -0.47 14.35 12.75
N THR A 232 -0.98 15.53 13.09
CA THR A 232 -2.10 16.18 12.41
C THR A 232 -1.68 17.52 11.84
N CYS A 233 -1.83 17.70 10.53
CA CYS A 233 -1.70 19.00 9.89
C CYS A 233 -3.08 19.50 9.40
N ASN A 234 -3.73 20.33 10.22
CA ASN A 234 -5.07 20.87 9.94
C ASN A 234 -5.06 22.15 9.09
N ALA A 235 -3.89 22.79 8.90
CA ALA A 235 -3.79 24.03 8.15
C ALA A 235 -3.67 23.75 6.65
N CYS A 236 -4.55 24.37 5.86
CA CYS A 236 -4.55 24.25 4.40
C CYS A 236 -3.14 24.57 3.84
N GLY A 237 -2.60 23.65 3.03
CA GLY A 237 -1.36 23.87 2.28
C GLY A 237 -0.06 23.49 3.00
N SER A 238 -0.11 22.90 4.20
CA SER A 238 1.10 22.41 4.90
C SER A 238 1.27 20.88 4.78
N TYR A 239 2.26 20.45 4.01
CA TYR A 239 2.62 19.04 3.77
C TYR A 239 3.74 18.53 4.67
N ALA A 240 4.00 19.16 5.82
CA ALA A 240 5.10 18.77 6.71
C ALA A 240 5.01 17.31 7.20
N LEU A 241 3.79 16.76 7.24
CA LEU A 241 3.50 15.39 7.65
C LEU A 241 3.31 14.41 6.47
N ALA A 242 3.32 14.92 5.23
CA ALA A 242 3.15 14.10 4.03
C ALA A 242 4.45 13.38 3.64
N PRO A 243 4.37 12.33 2.80
CA PRO A 243 5.55 11.80 2.12
C PRO A 243 6.26 12.87 1.30
N THR A 244 7.59 12.74 1.16
CA THR A 244 8.39 13.61 0.28
C THR A 244 7.83 13.63 -1.13
N GLY A 245 7.76 14.82 -1.73
CA GLY A 245 7.24 15.03 -3.10
C GLY A 245 5.73 15.28 -3.18
N THR A 246 5.01 15.18 -2.06
CA THR A 246 3.61 15.64 -1.97
C THR A 246 3.54 17.14 -2.20
N ASN A 247 2.54 17.57 -2.97
CA ASN A 247 2.26 18.97 -3.27
C ASN A 247 0.74 19.21 -3.36
N GLY A 248 0.31 20.37 -3.86
CA GLY A 248 -1.10 20.76 -4.01
C GLY A 248 -1.93 19.99 -5.04
N THR A 249 -1.32 19.09 -5.82
CA THR A 249 -2.03 18.34 -6.84
C THR A 249 -2.46 16.97 -6.33
N CYS A 250 -3.72 16.61 -6.60
CA CYS A 250 -4.23 15.26 -6.41
C CYS A 250 -3.33 14.23 -7.09
N GLY A 251 -3.01 13.18 -6.36
CA GLY A 251 -2.12 12.13 -6.85
C GLY A 251 -0.65 12.46 -6.66
N SER A 252 -0.28 13.65 -6.18
CA SER A 252 1.13 13.99 -5.96
C SER A 252 1.77 13.13 -4.88
N ALA A 253 1.07 12.79 -3.81
CA ALA A 253 1.63 11.93 -2.77
C ALA A 253 1.79 10.49 -3.28
N ALA A 254 0.77 9.96 -3.94
CA ALA A 254 0.74 8.61 -4.49
C ALA A 254 1.76 8.48 -5.62
N ASN A 255 1.81 9.45 -6.53
CA ASN A 255 2.83 9.51 -7.57
C ASN A 255 4.20 9.73 -6.94
N ALA A 256 4.37 10.58 -5.93
CA ALA A 256 5.66 10.76 -5.30
C ALA A 256 6.11 9.51 -4.57
N LEU A 257 5.25 8.76 -3.87
CA LEU A 257 5.62 7.52 -3.21
C LEU A 257 5.82 6.38 -4.19
N ASN A 258 5.03 6.34 -5.26
CA ASN A 258 5.23 5.44 -6.40
C ASN A 258 6.57 5.76 -7.10
N ASN A 259 6.85 7.06 -7.28
CA ASN A 259 7.96 7.65 -8.01
C ASN A 259 9.12 8.12 -7.11
N THR A 260 9.16 7.75 -5.83
CA THR A 260 10.38 7.90 -5.01
C THR A 260 11.48 6.94 -5.56
N VAL A 261 11.15 6.28 -6.67
CA VAL A 261 11.95 5.75 -7.76
C VAL A 261 11.53 6.51 -9.03
N LEU A 262 12.44 7.20 -9.73
CA LEU A 262 12.24 7.87 -11.05
C LEU A 262 12.07 9.41 -11.09
N ILE A 263 13.01 10.21 -10.58
CA ILE A 263 13.45 11.52 -11.14
C ILE A 263 14.93 11.71 -10.70
N THR A 264 16.00 11.38 -11.45
CA THR A 264 16.61 11.87 -12.72
C THR A 264 17.43 13.18 -12.65
N ARG A 265 18.77 13.05 -12.82
CA ARG A 265 19.45 13.54 -14.04
C ARG A 265 20.65 12.63 -14.38
N PRO A 266 20.76 12.12 -15.62
CA PRO A 266 21.99 11.51 -16.11
C PRO A 266 23.01 12.64 -16.31
N GLY A 267 24.12 12.63 -15.58
CA GLY A 267 25.19 13.61 -15.81
C GLY A 267 26.11 13.97 -14.65
N GLY A 268 26.18 13.20 -13.57
CA GLY A 268 27.18 13.46 -12.53
C GLY A 268 27.61 12.20 -11.81
N THR A 269 28.86 11.80 -11.97
CA THR A 269 29.54 10.75 -11.19
C THR A 269 29.98 11.24 -9.80
N THR A 270 29.46 12.37 -9.34
CA THR A 270 29.88 13.02 -8.09
C THR A 270 28.67 13.44 -7.27
N PRO A 271 28.59 13.05 -5.99
CA PRO A 271 27.52 13.47 -5.10
C PRO A 271 27.63 14.99 -4.84
N PRO A 272 26.50 15.73 -4.78
CA PRO A 272 26.49 17.06 -4.20
C PRO A 272 27.01 16.99 -2.76
N GLN A 273 27.98 17.84 -2.40
CA GLN A 273 28.57 17.87 -1.05
C GLN A 273 27.58 18.25 0.07
N GLU A 274 26.33 18.59 -0.26
CA GLU A 274 25.39 19.27 0.64
C GLU A 274 24.29 18.40 1.28
N ILE A 275 24.32 17.08 1.15
CA ILE A 275 23.30 16.23 1.79
C ILE A 275 24.00 15.21 2.69
N ILE A 276 24.28 15.56 3.96
CA ILE A 276 24.93 14.64 4.92
C ILE A 276 23.95 14.07 5.96
N ASN A 277 22.68 14.48 5.91
CA ASN A 277 21.67 14.20 6.93
C ASN A 277 20.52 13.29 6.47
N ARG A 278 20.61 12.70 5.28
CA ARG A 278 19.54 11.83 4.75
C ARG A 278 20.08 10.52 4.23
N THR A 279 19.24 9.50 4.36
CA THR A 279 19.49 8.18 3.77
C THR A 279 19.05 8.16 2.31
N ALA A 280 19.94 7.78 1.39
CA ALA A 280 19.65 7.77 -0.05
C ALA A 280 20.45 6.68 -0.79
N ILE A 281 19.94 6.25 -1.94
CA ILE A 281 20.59 5.29 -2.85
C ILE A 281 20.73 5.90 -4.25
N TYR A 282 21.94 5.83 -4.83
CA TYR A 282 22.23 6.33 -6.18
C TYR A 282 23.43 5.62 -6.82
N PRO A 283 23.60 5.54 -8.16
CA PRO A 283 22.57 5.86 -9.13
C PRO A 283 21.38 4.91 -8.99
N ASN A 284 20.21 5.41 -9.33
CA ASN A 284 18.98 4.64 -9.39
C ASN A 284 18.21 5.10 -10.63
N PRO A 285 18.23 4.34 -11.74
CA PRO A 285 18.59 2.92 -11.81
C PRO A 285 20.10 2.62 -11.63
N ALA A 286 20.41 1.52 -10.95
CA ALA A 286 21.77 1.00 -10.78
C ALA A 286 22.05 -0.11 -11.79
N LYS A 287 23.24 -0.08 -12.40
CA LYS A 287 23.67 -1.16 -13.30
C LYS A 287 24.41 -2.26 -12.52
N ASN A 288 25.61 -1.91 -12.03
CA ASN A 288 26.50 -2.87 -11.36
C ASN A 288 26.68 -2.58 -9.86
N HIS A 289 26.32 -1.38 -9.41
CA HIS A 289 26.52 -0.92 -8.05
C HIS A 289 25.55 0.21 -7.72
N PHE A 290 25.31 0.40 -6.43
CA PHE A 290 24.72 1.61 -5.89
C PHE A 290 25.59 2.14 -4.76
N TYR A 291 25.46 3.42 -4.48
CA TYR A 291 26.02 4.13 -3.36
C TYR A 291 24.91 4.31 -2.33
N LEU A 292 25.19 3.94 -1.09
CA LEU A 292 24.31 4.20 0.04
C LEU A 292 24.88 5.38 0.81
N GLN A 293 24.06 6.40 0.96
CA GLN A 293 24.30 7.52 1.85
C GLN A 293 23.51 7.31 3.12
N LEU A 294 24.12 7.54 4.28
CA LEU A 294 23.49 7.42 5.59
C LEU A 294 23.75 8.70 6.40
N PRO A 295 22.83 9.11 7.29
CA PRO A 295 23.08 10.20 8.22
C PRO A 295 24.21 9.86 9.19
N ARG A 296 24.91 10.87 9.68
CA ARG A 296 25.90 10.71 10.77
C ARG A 296 25.22 10.07 11.99
N GLY A 297 25.87 9.07 12.59
CA GLY A 297 25.34 8.38 13.78
C GLY A 297 24.20 7.40 13.48
N HIS A 298 24.07 6.91 12.25
CA HIS A 298 23.08 5.87 11.94
C HIS A 298 23.30 4.61 12.79
N VAL A 299 22.21 3.87 13.04
CA VAL A 299 22.23 2.61 13.80
C VAL A 299 22.08 1.37 12.91
N TYR A 300 22.02 1.55 11.59
CA TYR A 300 21.90 0.44 10.64
C TYR A 300 23.18 -0.39 10.58
N THR A 301 23.03 -1.70 10.65
CA THR A 301 24.12 -2.70 10.66
C THR A 301 24.04 -3.67 9.49
N ALA A 302 22.87 -3.84 8.89
CA ALA A 302 22.65 -4.75 7.77
C ALA A 302 21.87 -4.11 6.62
N ILE A 303 22.11 -4.61 5.42
CA ILE A 303 21.46 -4.27 4.17
C ILE A 303 20.95 -5.57 3.57
N SER A 304 19.65 -5.68 3.35
CA SER A 304 19.03 -6.77 2.61
C SER A 304 18.37 -6.22 1.35
N ILE A 305 18.63 -6.84 0.19
CA ILE A 305 17.97 -6.51 -1.07
C ILE A 305 16.90 -7.58 -1.32
N TYR A 306 15.67 -7.15 -1.50
CA TYR A 306 14.54 -8.00 -1.86
C TYR A 306 14.11 -7.70 -3.28
N ASN A 307 13.74 -8.74 -4.03
CA ASN A 307 13.08 -8.56 -5.31
C ASN A 307 11.61 -8.14 -5.12
N ALA A 308 10.96 -7.85 -6.23
CA ALA A 308 9.53 -7.60 -6.31
C ALA A 308 8.65 -8.69 -5.65
N LEU A 309 9.09 -9.93 -5.54
CA LEU A 309 8.31 -11.00 -4.92
C LEU A 309 8.50 -11.07 -3.39
N GLY A 310 9.23 -10.11 -2.79
CA GLY A 310 9.59 -10.12 -1.37
C GLY A 310 10.67 -11.16 -1.03
N GLN A 311 11.31 -11.78 -2.02
CA GLN A 311 12.38 -12.74 -1.81
C GLN A 311 13.71 -11.98 -1.62
N GLN A 312 14.45 -12.31 -0.57
CA GLN A 312 15.77 -11.73 -0.35
C GLN A 312 16.75 -12.27 -1.40
N VAL A 313 17.21 -11.40 -2.28
CA VAL A 313 18.16 -11.72 -3.37
C VAL A 313 19.61 -11.40 -3.00
N HIS A 314 19.81 -10.55 -2.00
CA HIS A 314 21.14 -10.22 -1.50
C HIS A 314 21.09 -9.76 -0.05
N ARG A 315 22.16 -9.98 0.70
CA ARG A 315 22.35 -9.43 2.03
C ARG A 315 23.82 -9.14 2.27
N THR A 316 24.10 -7.99 2.88
CA THR A 316 25.44 -7.55 3.26
C THR A 316 25.37 -6.71 4.53
N THR A 317 26.51 -6.44 5.15
CA THR A 317 26.61 -5.54 6.30
C THR A 317 26.74 -4.09 5.84
N VAL A 318 26.25 -3.16 6.66
CA VAL A 318 26.56 -1.74 6.44
C VAL A 318 28.06 -1.57 6.69
N GLN A 319 28.80 -1.07 5.70
CA GLN A 319 30.25 -0.95 5.81
C GLN A 319 30.58 0.32 6.59
N ALA A 320 31.62 0.24 7.42
CA ALA A 320 32.17 1.41 8.08
C ALA A 320 32.91 2.27 7.05
N GLY A 321 32.65 3.58 7.04
CA GLY A 321 33.33 4.51 6.15
C GLY A 321 32.59 5.83 6.01
N PRO A 322 33.23 6.87 5.44
CA PRO A 322 32.56 8.12 5.13
C PRO A 322 31.49 7.86 4.05
N PRO A 323 30.22 8.23 4.27
CA PRO A 323 29.20 8.15 3.22
C PRO A 323 29.51 9.13 2.08
N PRO A 324 29.18 8.79 0.83
CA PRO A 324 28.48 7.58 0.42
C PRO A 324 29.39 6.33 0.29
N VAL A 325 28.87 5.18 0.71
CA VAL A 325 29.56 3.89 0.61
C VAL A 325 29.07 3.15 -0.63
N ARG A 326 29.98 2.58 -1.42
CA ARG A 326 29.66 1.82 -2.63
C ARG A 326 29.34 0.35 -2.31
N TYR A 327 28.21 -0.12 -2.82
CA TYR A 327 27.75 -1.51 -2.77
C TYR A 327 27.62 -2.07 -4.17
N ASN A 328 28.36 -3.14 -4.46
CA ASN A 328 28.22 -3.85 -5.73
C ASN A 328 26.95 -4.71 -5.69
N LEU A 329 26.18 -4.66 -6.77
CA LEU A 329 25.05 -5.54 -6.94
C LEU A 329 25.55 -6.94 -7.32
N PRO A 330 24.83 -8.02 -6.94
CA PRO A 330 25.09 -9.34 -7.48
C PRO A 330 25.13 -9.31 -9.01
N VAL A 331 26.06 -10.05 -9.61
CA VAL A 331 26.39 -10.05 -11.06
C VAL A 331 25.22 -10.47 -11.97
N GLN A 332 24.02 -10.72 -11.42
CA GLN A 332 22.88 -11.32 -12.11
C GLN A 332 21.52 -10.76 -11.69
N LEU A 333 21.44 -9.56 -11.09
CA LEU A 333 20.11 -8.97 -10.85
C LEU A 333 19.48 -8.57 -12.19
N PRO A 334 18.37 -9.20 -12.64
CA PRO A 334 17.70 -8.77 -13.85
C PRO A 334 17.21 -7.32 -13.71
N PRO A 335 17.01 -6.59 -14.82
CA PRO A 335 16.40 -5.27 -14.78
C PRO A 335 15.01 -5.34 -14.12
N ALA A 336 14.89 -4.80 -12.92
CA ALA A 336 13.68 -4.86 -12.11
C ALA A 336 13.71 -3.85 -10.96
N LEU A 337 12.60 -3.78 -10.21
CA LEU A 337 12.52 -3.02 -8.97
C LEU A 337 12.88 -3.92 -7.77
N TYR A 338 13.77 -3.42 -6.92
CA TYR A 338 14.27 -4.04 -5.71
C TYR A 338 14.05 -3.15 -4.49
N PHE A 339 14.10 -3.76 -3.31
CA PHE A 339 13.91 -3.10 -2.01
C PHE A 339 15.16 -3.31 -1.19
N VAL A 340 15.86 -2.23 -0.89
CA VAL A 340 17.03 -2.23 -0.03
C VAL A 340 16.55 -1.90 1.38
N GLN A 341 16.37 -2.92 2.20
CA GLN A 341 16.06 -2.79 3.61
C GLN A 341 17.34 -2.64 4.42
N LEU A 342 17.43 -1.54 5.15
CA LEU A 342 18.46 -1.30 6.15
C LEU A 342 17.91 -1.72 7.51
N THR A 343 18.60 -2.60 8.22
CA THR A 343 18.21 -3.03 9.57
C THR A 343 19.29 -2.68 10.58
N GLY A 344 18.88 -2.25 11.76
CA GLY A 344 19.73 -1.88 12.89
C GLY A 344 19.11 -2.31 14.22
N SER A 345 19.75 -1.98 15.34
CA SER A 345 19.33 -2.42 16.68
C SER A 345 17.84 -2.17 16.99
N GLU A 346 17.26 -1.09 16.48
CA GLU A 346 15.86 -0.71 16.74
C GLU A 346 15.14 -0.05 15.55
N LYS A 347 15.79 0.03 14.38
CA LYS A 347 15.25 0.74 13.21
C LYS A 347 15.41 -0.09 11.95
N SER A 348 14.34 -0.14 11.17
CA SER A 348 14.36 -0.63 9.79
C SER A 348 13.97 0.50 8.85
N LEU A 349 14.66 0.63 7.72
CA LEU A 349 14.32 1.58 6.66
C LEU A 349 14.42 0.88 5.32
N THR A 350 13.34 0.89 4.56
CA THR A 350 13.31 0.30 3.23
C THR A 350 13.38 1.38 2.17
N LEU A 351 14.35 1.24 1.27
CA LEU A 351 14.56 2.09 0.10
C LEU A 351 14.27 1.29 -1.15
N ARG A 352 13.90 1.96 -2.23
CA ARG A 352 13.66 1.31 -3.52
C ARG A 352 14.86 1.48 -4.45
N LEU A 353 15.17 0.46 -5.25
CA LEU A 353 16.28 0.42 -6.18
C LEU A 353 15.82 -0.20 -7.51
N ALA A 354 15.82 0.57 -8.59
CA ALA A 354 15.68 0.03 -9.94
C ALA A 354 17.05 -0.45 -10.45
N THR A 355 17.07 -1.55 -11.21
CA THR A 355 18.26 -2.01 -11.95
C THR A 355 18.02 -1.95 -13.46
N ASN A 356 19.08 -1.69 -14.23
CA ASN A 356 19.07 -1.58 -15.69
C ASN A 356 20.04 -2.55 -16.37
#